data_AF-A0A2Z6AMK3-F1
#
_entry.id   AF-A0A2Z6AMK3-F1
#
_cell.length_a   1.000
_cell.length_b   1.000
_cell.length_c   1.000
_cell.angle_alpha   90.00
_cell.angle_beta   90.00
_cell.angle_gamma   90.00
#
_symmetry.space_group_name_H-M   'P 1'
#
loop_
_entity.id
_entity.type
_entity.pdbx_description
1 polymer ?
#
loop_
_entity_poly.entity_id
_entity_poly.type
_entity_poly.pdbx_seq_one_letter_code
_entity_poly.pdbx_strand_id
1 'polypeptide(L)'
;MGAALLIVTALMASLAGILLCWRAWTRHALNWRAGVGAALLWSLSTGAWTIGFGAEIGIALALETAALLAFAFILTRIEIRPVQTVRDRTAPPLPRRRYGRGIARALTAGLLGFAAAIGLAVLFATRAPLAEQTRLILAALAMPSLWCGAIAWTVCDRRLLLQVGVFLGLAATSAGITFITA
;
A
#
# COMPACT_ATOMS: atom_id res chain seq x y z
N MET A 1 -25.88 -23.97 3.89
CA MET A 1 -25.89 -23.37 2.53
C MET A 1 -25.52 -21.88 2.49
N GLY A 2 -25.57 -21.12 3.60
CA GLY A 2 -25.28 -19.66 3.58
C GLY A 2 -23.81 -19.28 3.40
N ALA A 3 -22.88 -19.93 4.08
CA ALA A 3 -21.46 -19.52 4.09
C ALA A 3 -20.78 -19.65 2.71
N ALA A 4 -21.01 -20.75 1.99
CA ALA A 4 -20.44 -20.94 0.64
C ALA A 4 -20.93 -19.88 -0.35
N LEU A 5 -22.20 -19.49 -0.27
CA LEU A 5 -22.78 -18.46 -1.12
C LEU A 5 -22.15 -17.10 -0.81
N LEU A 6 -21.98 -16.76 0.47
CA LEU A 6 -21.29 -15.54 0.90
C LEU A 6 -19.85 -15.47 0.39
N ILE A 7 -19.09 -16.56 0.51
CA ILE A 7 -17.70 -16.64 0.02
C ILE A 7 -17.65 -16.41 -1.50
N VAL A 8 -18.51 -17.07 -2.27
CA VAL A 8 -18.56 -16.91 -3.73
C VAL A 8 -18.95 -15.48 -4.10
N THR A 9 -19.94 -14.89 -3.43
CA THR A 9 -20.33 -13.50 -3.69
C THR A 9 -19.20 -12.51 -3.38
N ALA A 10 -18.45 -12.74 -2.30
CA ALA A 10 -17.33 -11.89 -1.93
C ALA A 10 -16.20 -11.95 -2.97
N LEU A 11 -15.81 -13.17 -3.38
CA LEU A 11 -14.79 -13.37 -4.41
C LEU A 11 -15.19 -12.74 -5.75
N MET A 12 -16.44 -12.93 -6.18
CA MET A 12 -16.95 -12.37 -7.42
C MET A 12 -17.03 -10.84 -7.38
N ALA A 13 -17.44 -10.27 -6.26
CA ALA A 13 -17.50 -8.82 -6.07
C ALA A 13 -16.09 -8.20 -6.09
N SER A 14 -15.11 -8.81 -5.40
CA SER A 14 -13.71 -8.37 -5.44
C SER A 14 -13.13 -8.42 -6.86
N LEU A 15 -13.34 -9.53 -7.58
CA LEU A 15 -12.87 -9.71 -8.95
C LEU A 15 -13.53 -8.70 -9.91
N ALA A 16 -14.83 -8.48 -9.77
CA ALA A 16 -15.57 -7.50 -10.58
C ALA A 16 -15.04 -6.07 -10.37
N GLY A 17 -14.73 -5.69 -9.12
CA GLY A 17 -14.12 -4.40 -8.82
C GLY A 17 -12.76 -4.21 -9.49
N ILE A 18 -11.91 -5.25 -9.45
CA ILE A 18 -10.59 -5.24 -10.12
C ILE A 18 -10.74 -5.10 -11.63
N LEU A 19 -11.64 -5.88 -12.24
CA LEU A 19 -11.90 -5.83 -13.68
C LEU A 19 -12.48 -4.49 -14.13
N LEU A 20 -13.32 -3.86 -13.32
CA LEU A 20 -13.89 -2.55 -13.60
C LEU A 20 -12.80 -1.47 -13.60
N CYS A 21 -11.93 -1.46 -12.58
CA CYS A 21 -10.76 -0.58 -12.55
C CYS A 21 -9.85 -0.82 -13.76
N TRP A 22 -9.55 -2.08 -14.09
CA TRP A 22 -8.71 -2.41 -15.22
C TRP A 22 -9.31 -1.96 -16.56
N ARG A 23 -10.61 -2.20 -16.79
CA ARG A 23 -11.31 -1.75 -18.01
C ARG A 23 -11.35 -0.22 -18.13
N ALA A 24 -11.59 0.47 -17.02
CA ALA A 24 -11.58 1.92 -16.99
C ALA A 24 -10.19 2.48 -17.30
N TRP A 25 -9.14 1.84 -16.78
CA TRP A 25 -7.74 2.18 -17.06
C TRP A 25 -7.37 1.94 -18.53
N THR A 26 -7.66 0.76 -19.09
CA THR A 26 -7.31 0.43 -20.49
C THR A 26 -8.02 1.32 -21.51
N ARG A 27 -9.22 1.79 -21.19
CA ARG A 27 -9.99 2.69 -22.06
C ARG A 27 -9.68 4.16 -21.83
N HIS A 28 -8.71 4.49 -20.97
CA HIS A 28 -8.42 5.86 -20.51
C HIS A 28 -9.69 6.60 -20.03
N ALA A 29 -10.66 5.86 -19.49
CA ALA A 29 -11.97 6.34 -19.07
C ALA A 29 -12.12 6.23 -17.54
N LEU A 30 -11.02 6.42 -16.81
CA LEU A 30 -10.99 6.41 -15.36
C LEU A 30 -11.69 7.67 -14.82
N ASN A 31 -13.01 7.60 -14.80
CA ASN A 31 -13.90 8.64 -14.30
C ASN A 31 -14.32 8.34 -12.86
N TRP A 32 -14.79 9.36 -12.14
CA TRP A 32 -15.27 9.20 -10.76
C TRP A 32 -16.30 8.07 -10.60
N ARG A 33 -17.15 7.86 -11.62
CA ARG A 33 -18.15 6.78 -11.66
C ARG A 33 -17.52 5.38 -11.63
N ALA A 34 -16.39 5.21 -12.32
CA ALA A 34 -15.66 3.95 -12.31
C ALA A 34 -15.00 3.72 -10.94
N GLY A 35 -14.45 4.77 -10.34
CA GLY A 35 -13.91 4.72 -8.98
C GLY A 35 -14.99 4.36 -7.95
N VAL A 36 -16.16 5.00 -8.01
CA VAL A 36 -17.29 4.71 -7.12
C VAL A 36 -17.85 3.31 -7.34
N GLY A 37 -17.97 2.87 -8.60
CA GLY A 37 -18.41 1.51 -8.91
C GLY A 37 -17.47 0.43 -8.35
N ALA A 38 -16.16 0.63 -8.48
CA ALA A 38 -15.18 -0.26 -7.88
C ALA A 38 -15.23 -0.24 -6.35
N ALA A 39 -15.36 0.94 -5.74
CA ALA A 39 -15.49 1.10 -4.30
C ALA A 39 -16.74 0.38 -3.76
N LEU A 40 -17.89 0.51 -4.43
CA LEU A 40 -19.12 -0.19 -4.06
C LEU A 40 -18.97 -1.71 -4.13
N LEU A 41 -18.34 -2.23 -5.19
CA LEU A 41 -18.08 -3.65 -5.35
C LEU A 41 -17.15 -4.18 -4.24
N TRP A 42 -16.15 -3.40 -3.86
CA TRP A 42 -15.28 -3.73 -2.73
C TRP A 42 -16.01 -3.66 -1.39
N SER A 43 -16.85 -2.64 -1.15
CA SER A 43 -17.68 -2.56 0.05
C SER A 43 -18.64 -3.75 0.16
N LEU A 44 -19.21 -4.21 -0.96
CA LEU A 44 -20.08 -5.37 -1.01
C LEU A 44 -19.33 -6.68 -0.70
N SER A 45 -18.11 -6.82 -1.21
CA SER A 45 -17.21 -7.93 -0.87
C SER A 45 -16.87 -7.95 0.63
N THR A 46 -16.48 -6.79 1.17
CA THR A 46 -16.20 -6.66 2.61
C THR A 46 -17.41 -7.00 3.45
N GLY A 47 -18.61 -6.53 3.06
CA GLY A 47 -19.86 -6.86 3.74
C GLY A 47 -20.16 -8.37 3.77
N ALA A 48 -19.92 -9.07 2.65
CA ALA A 48 -20.12 -10.51 2.58
C ALA A 48 -19.17 -11.28 3.52
N TRP A 49 -17.91 -10.86 3.62
CA TRP A 49 -16.94 -11.45 4.55
C TRP A 49 -17.27 -11.17 6.01
N THR A 50 -17.66 -9.94 6.35
CA THR A 50 -18.01 -9.58 7.74
C THR A 50 -19.28 -10.23 8.23
N ILE A 51 -20.30 -10.41 7.37
CA ILE A 51 -21.52 -11.16 7.70
C ILE A 51 -21.20 -12.64 7.92
N GLY A 52 -20.30 -13.23 7.11
CA GLY A 52 -20.00 -14.66 7.17
C GLY A 52 -19.12 -15.07 8.36
N PHE A 53 -18.13 -14.25 8.72
CA PHE A 53 -17.06 -14.62 9.66
C PHE A 53 -16.87 -13.63 10.82
N GLY A 54 -17.75 -12.64 10.93
CA GLY A 54 -17.63 -11.55 11.90
C GLY A 54 -16.71 -10.43 11.41
N ALA A 55 -16.76 -9.27 12.06
CA ALA A 55 -16.02 -8.08 11.62
C ALA A 55 -14.49 -8.27 11.73
N GLU A 56 -14.02 -8.92 12.79
CA GLU A 56 -12.58 -9.09 13.06
C GLU A 56 -11.89 -9.94 11.99
N ILE A 57 -12.46 -11.12 11.69
CA ILE A 57 -11.90 -12.05 10.70
C ILE A 57 -12.31 -11.63 9.28
N GLY A 58 -13.54 -11.16 9.09
CA GLY A 58 -14.08 -10.81 7.80
C GLY A 58 -13.35 -9.63 7.13
N ILE A 59 -12.94 -8.60 7.88
CA ILE A 59 -12.17 -7.49 7.31
C ILE A 59 -10.80 -7.97 6.82
N ALA A 60 -10.12 -8.81 7.61
CA ALA A 60 -8.83 -9.39 7.23
C ALA A 60 -8.95 -10.24 5.96
N LEU A 61 -9.96 -11.13 5.91
CA LEU A 61 -10.22 -11.97 4.73
C LEU A 61 -10.59 -11.15 3.49
N ALA A 62 -11.35 -10.06 3.63
CA ALA A 62 -11.67 -9.17 2.53
C ALA A 62 -10.42 -8.51 1.93
N LEU A 63 -9.53 -8.00 2.79
CA LEU A 63 -8.27 -7.40 2.37
C LEU A 63 -7.33 -8.42 1.72
N GLU A 64 -7.18 -9.60 2.33
CA GLU A 64 -6.33 -10.66 1.83
C GLU A 64 -6.82 -11.17 0.46
N THR A 65 -8.12 -11.42 0.31
CA THR A 65 -8.69 -11.87 -0.96
C THR A 65 -8.57 -10.81 -2.05
N ALA A 66 -8.78 -9.54 -1.74
CA ALA A 66 -8.56 -8.45 -2.69
C ALA A 66 -7.10 -8.38 -3.14
N ALA A 67 -6.14 -8.50 -2.21
CA ALA A 67 -4.71 -8.48 -2.51
C ALA A 67 -4.28 -9.67 -3.36
N LEU A 68 -4.68 -10.90 -3.00
CA LEU A 68 -4.34 -12.12 -3.75
C LEU A 68 -4.94 -12.11 -5.15
N LEU A 69 -6.22 -11.72 -5.30
CA LEU A 69 -6.86 -11.61 -6.61
C LEU A 69 -6.21 -10.54 -7.48
N ALA A 70 -5.88 -9.37 -6.92
CA ALA A 70 -5.19 -8.32 -7.65
C ALA A 70 -3.79 -8.79 -8.08
N PHE A 71 -3.05 -9.45 -7.19
CA PHE A 71 -1.72 -9.98 -7.49
C PHE A 71 -1.78 -11.05 -8.58
N ALA A 72 -2.67 -12.04 -8.46
CA ALA A 72 -2.88 -13.06 -9.50
C ALA A 72 -3.28 -12.42 -10.84
N PHE A 73 -4.16 -11.42 -10.82
CA PHE A 73 -4.55 -10.68 -12.02
C PHE A 73 -3.36 -9.97 -12.68
N ILE A 74 -2.49 -9.32 -11.90
CA ILE A 74 -1.27 -8.67 -12.40
C ILE A 74 -0.33 -9.70 -13.04
N LEU A 75 -0.14 -10.87 -12.41
CA LEU A 75 0.70 -11.94 -12.97
C LEU A 75 0.21 -12.40 -14.35
N THR A 76 -1.10 -12.48 -14.58
CA THR A 76 -1.67 -12.84 -15.89
C THR A 76 -1.48 -11.77 -16.99
N ARG A 77 -1.03 -10.57 -16.60
CA ARG A 77 -0.93 -9.39 -17.46
C ARG A 77 0.50 -8.85 -17.51
N ILE A 78 1.49 -9.67 -17.16
CA ILE A 78 2.90 -9.29 -17.30
C ILE A 78 3.20 -9.15 -18.81
N GLU A 79 3.25 -7.91 -19.27
CA GLU A 79 3.76 -7.59 -20.61
C GLU A 79 5.29 -7.69 -20.56
N ILE A 80 5.83 -8.74 -21.19
CA ILE A 80 7.25 -8.83 -21.48
C ILE A 80 7.54 -7.76 -22.53
N ARG A 81 8.09 -6.61 -22.10
CA ARG A 81 8.53 -5.58 -23.03
C ARG A 81 9.55 -6.19 -23.98
N PRO A 82 9.30 -6.24 -25.30
CA PRO A 82 10.32 -6.66 -26.24
C PRO A 82 11.52 -5.72 -26.09
N VAL A 83 12.73 -6.27 -26.16
CA VAL A 83 13.96 -5.47 -26.17
C VAL A 83 13.82 -4.45 -27.29
N GLN A 84 13.64 -3.19 -26.91
CA GLN A 84 13.44 -2.10 -27.84
C GLN A 84 14.75 -1.95 -28.60
N THR A 85 14.81 -2.46 -29.84
CA THR A 85 15.96 -2.24 -30.73
C THR A 85 16.14 -0.74 -30.84
N VAL A 86 17.25 -0.24 -30.31
CA VAL A 86 17.61 1.17 -30.32
C VAL A 86 17.58 1.61 -31.78
N ARG A 87 16.49 2.24 -32.20
CA ARG A 87 16.43 2.88 -33.51
C ARG A 87 17.36 4.07 -33.41
N ASP A 88 18.32 4.19 -34.33
CA ASP A 88 19.25 5.33 -34.49
C ASP A 88 18.48 6.63 -34.77
N ARG A 89 17.70 7.08 -33.80
CA ARG A 89 17.32 8.46 -33.63
C ARG A 89 18.43 9.04 -32.79
N THR A 90 19.16 9.99 -33.35
CA THR A 90 20.05 10.89 -32.62
C THR A 90 19.25 11.56 -31.50
N ALA A 91 19.17 10.89 -30.37
CA ALA A 91 18.46 11.36 -29.20
C ALA A 91 19.18 12.61 -28.69
N PRO A 92 18.47 13.67 -28.29
CA PRO A 92 19.08 14.73 -27.51
C PRO A 92 19.80 14.09 -26.31
N PRO A 93 20.97 14.60 -25.89
CA PRO A 93 21.79 13.94 -24.89
C PRO A 93 20.94 13.66 -23.65
N LEU A 94 20.81 12.36 -23.33
CA LEU A 94 20.08 11.92 -22.14
C LEU A 94 20.66 12.70 -20.94
N PRO A 95 19.81 13.33 -20.12
CA PRO A 95 20.30 14.01 -18.93
C PRO A 95 21.13 13.03 -18.10
N ARG A 96 22.32 13.46 -17.67
CA ARG A 96 23.29 12.63 -16.95
C ARG A 96 22.58 11.86 -15.84
N ARG A 97 22.52 10.53 -15.95
CA ARG A 97 21.79 9.64 -15.05
C ARG A 97 22.40 9.77 -13.64
N ARG A 98 21.71 10.47 -12.73
CA ARG A 98 22.19 10.72 -11.36
C ARG A 98 21.89 9.53 -10.45
N TYR A 99 22.63 8.44 -10.62
CA TYR A 99 22.50 7.23 -9.80
C TYR A 99 22.54 7.52 -8.29
N GLY A 100 23.41 8.43 -7.85
CA GLY A 100 23.50 8.81 -6.44
C GLY A 100 22.21 9.39 -5.85
N ARG A 101 21.45 10.16 -6.64
CA ARG A 101 20.15 10.69 -6.19
C ARG A 101 19.07 9.59 -6.13
N GLY A 102 19.18 8.58 -6.99
CA GLY A 102 18.31 7.40 -6.96
C GLY A 102 18.60 6.51 -5.74
N ILE A 103 19.87 6.25 -5.45
CA ILE A 103 20.29 5.47 -4.27
C ILE A 103 19.91 6.20 -2.98
N ALA A 104 20.16 7.51 -2.91
CA ALA A 104 19.75 8.32 -1.75
C ALA A 104 18.23 8.26 -1.54
N ARG A 105 17.42 8.33 -2.61
CA ARG A 105 15.97 8.12 -2.53
C ARG A 105 15.60 6.75 -2.01
N ALA A 106 16.21 5.69 -2.54
CA ALA A 106 15.93 4.33 -2.11
C ALA A 106 16.29 4.11 -0.63
N LEU A 107 17.43 4.64 -0.16
CA LEU A 107 17.82 4.57 1.25
C LEU A 107 16.92 5.40 2.16
N THR A 108 16.50 6.58 1.71
CA THR A 108 15.59 7.44 2.47
C THR A 108 14.20 6.80 2.59
N ALA A 109 13.66 6.31 1.48
CA ALA A 109 12.35 5.68 1.42
C ALA A 109 12.32 4.33 2.13
N GLY A 110 13.35 3.52 1.87
CA GLY A 110 13.54 2.20 2.45
C GLY A 110 13.91 2.32 3.92
N LEU A 111 15.17 2.61 4.21
CA LEU A 111 15.72 2.47 5.56
C LEU A 111 15.21 3.54 6.54
N LEU A 112 15.25 4.82 6.16
CA LEU A 112 14.80 5.91 7.06
C LEU A 112 13.28 5.90 7.24
N GLY A 113 12.52 5.72 6.16
CA GLY A 113 11.07 5.57 6.23
C GLY A 113 10.66 4.37 7.09
N PHE A 114 11.37 3.24 6.98
CA PHE A 114 11.12 2.04 7.78
C PHE A 114 11.41 2.28 9.27
N ALA A 115 12.55 2.88 9.61
CA ALA A 115 12.91 3.19 10.99
C ALA A 115 11.90 4.14 11.65
N ALA A 116 11.46 5.17 10.93
CA ALA A 116 10.42 6.09 11.40
C ALA A 116 9.08 5.38 11.62
N ALA A 117 8.68 4.49 10.70
CA ALA A 117 7.43 3.74 10.80
C ALA A 117 7.44 2.75 11.98
N ILE A 118 8.55 2.03 12.20
CA ILE A 118 8.71 1.14 13.37
C ILE A 118 8.63 1.94 14.66
N GLY A 119 9.37 3.04 14.78
CA GLY A 119 9.37 3.84 16.00
C GLY A 119 7.97 4.34 16.37
N LEU A 120 7.21 4.84 15.38
CA LEU A 120 5.80 5.21 15.55
C LEU A 120 4.91 4.03 15.95
N ALA A 121 5.07 2.88 15.32
CA ALA A 121 4.29 1.69 15.62
C ALA A 121 4.57 1.17 17.04
N VAL A 122 5.83 1.16 17.48
CA VAL A 122 6.23 0.80 18.85
C VAL A 122 5.68 1.79 19.86
N LEU A 123 5.74 3.08 19.58
CA LEU A 123 5.15 4.10 20.44
C LEU A 123 3.64 3.91 20.58
N PHE A 124 2.95 3.60 19.46
CA PHE A 124 1.54 3.29 19.48
C PHE A 124 1.25 1.98 20.25
N ALA A 125 2.06 0.94 20.04
CA ALA A 125 1.96 -0.35 20.69
C ALA A 125 2.10 -0.29 22.21
N THR A 126 2.84 0.69 22.73
CA THR A 126 3.13 0.85 24.15
C THR A 126 2.20 1.86 24.84
N ARG A 127 1.78 2.92 24.12
CA ARG A 127 1.10 4.07 24.75
C ARG A 127 -0.38 4.21 24.44
N ALA A 128 -0.90 3.55 23.42
CA ALA A 128 -2.31 3.76 23.07
C ALA A 128 -3.25 3.27 24.20
N PRO A 129 -4.29 4.04 24.57
CA PRO A 129 -5.23 3.69 25.63
C PRO A 129 -6.28 2.70 25.13
N LEU A 130 -5.84 1.53 24.66
CA LEU A 130 -6.69 0.44 24.18
C LEU A 130 -6.32 -0.87 24.88
N ALA A 131 -7.20 -1.86 24.77
CA ALA A 131 -6.90 -3.23 25.14
C ALA A 131 -5.61 -3.70 24.46
N GLU A 132 -4.79 -4.46 25.19
CA GLU A 132 -3.44 -4.83 24.74
C GLU A 132 -3.45 -5.54 23.38
N GLN A 133 -4.38 -6.48 23.18
CA GLN A 133 -4.55 -7.20 21.93
C GLN A 133 -4.88 -6.25 20.76
N THR A 134 -5.84 -5.34 20.93
CA THR A 134 -6.23 -4.37 19.89
C THR A 134 -5.08 -3.42 19.55
N ARG A 135 -4.34 -2.97 20.57
CA ARG A 135 -3.21 -2.06 20.40
C ARG A 135 -2.07 -2.70 19.61
N LEU A 136 -1.74 -3.96 19.89
CA LEU A 136 -0.72 -4.72 19.18
C LEU A 136 -1.12 -4.99 17.72
N ILE A 137 -2.38 -5.38 17.48
CA ILE A 137 -2.90 -5.59 16.12
C ILE A 137 -2.85 -4.30 15.30
N LEU A 138 -3.31 -3.19 15.86
CA LEU A 138 -3.29 -1.90 15.19
C LEU A 138 -1.87 -1.37 14.95
N ALA A 139 -0.95 -1.57 15.90
CA ALA A 139 0.46 -1.23 15.69
C ALA A 139 1.09 -2.04 14.54
N ALA A 140 0.79 -3.35 14.48
CA ALA A 140 1.26 -4.24 13.42
C ALA A 140 0.71 -3.85 12.04
N LEU A 141 -0.53 -3.35 11.96
CA LEU A 141 -1.15 -2.83 10.73
C LEU A 141 -0.64 -1.43 10.36
N ALA A 142 -0.40 -0.57 11.36
CA ALA A 142 0.06 0.80 11.15
C ALA A 142 1.48 0.83 10.56
N MET A 143 2.37 -0.05 11.03
CA MET A 143 3.77 -0.10 10.59
C MET A 143 3.94 -0.18 9.06
N PRO A 144 3.41 -1.22 8.35
CA PRO A 144 3.56 -1.33 6.90
C PRO A 144 2.80 -0.23 6.16
N SER A 145 1.67 0.22 6.69
CA SER A 145 0.87 1.31 6.09
C SER A 145 1.64 2.64 6.08
N LEU A 146 2.25 2.99 7.22
CA LEU A 146 3.09 4.18 7.37
C LEU A 146 4.33 4.10 6.47
N TRP A 147 4.94 2.92 6.37
CA TRP A 147 6.10 2.73 5.52
C TRP A 147 5.76 2.85 4.02
N CYS A 148 4.67 2.24 3.56
CA CYS A 148 4.15 2.43 2.21
C CYS A 148 3.85 3.90 1.90
N GLY A 149 3.26 4.63 2.85
CA GLY A 149 3.04 6.07 2.76
C GLY A 149 4.34 6.87 2.62
N ALA A 150 5.37 6.52 3.40
CA ALA A 150 6.70 7.12 3.31
C ALA A 150 7.32 6.90 1.92
N ILE A 151 7.23 5.69 1.37
CA ILE A 151 7.70 5.38 0.02
C ILE A 151 6.94 6.22 -1.01
N ALA A 152 5.61 6.26 -0.96
CA ALA A 152 4.80 7.05 -1.89
C ALA A 152 5.17 8.54 -1.85
N TRP A 153 5.34 9.12 -0.66
CA TRP A 153 5.77 10.52 -0.51
C TRP A 153 7.15 10.74 -1.13
N THR A 154 8.12 9.87 -0.85
CA THR A 154 9.49 10.04 -1.38
C THR A 154 9.58 10.00 -2.90
N VAL A 155 8.68 9.27 -3.54
CA VAL A 155 8.57 9.19 -5.00
C VAL A 155 7.90 10.44 -5.58
N CYS A 156 6.83 10.92 -4.95
CA CYS A 156 6.05 12.06 -5.42
C CYS A 156 6.79 13.40 -5.30
N ASP A 157 7.63 13.56 -4.28
CA ASP A 157 8.23 14.86 -3.97
C ASP A 157 9.74 14.94 -4.34
N ARG A 158 10.17 16.12 -4.78
CA ARG A 158 11.54 16.38 -5.26
C ARG A 158 12.49 16.76 -4.11
N ARG A 159 11.97 17.16 -2.95
CA ARG A 159 12.71 17.68 -1.79
C ARG A 159 13.20 16.58 -0.85
N LEU A 160 14.28 15.90 -1.25
CA LEU A 160 14.84 14.78 -0.48
C LEU A 160 15.27 15.18 0.95
N LEU A 161 15.90 16.35 1.11
CA LEU A 161 16.43 16.79 2.41
C LEU A 161 15.33 16.99 3.45
N LEU A 162 14.15 17.46 3.02
CA LEU A 162 13.01 17.62 3.92
C LEU A 162 12.48 16.27 4.38
N GLN A 163 12.39 15.29 3.48
CA GLN A 163 11.96 13.92 3.81
C GLN A 163 12.94 13.23 4.78
N VAL A 164 14.25 13.36 4.53
CA VAL A 164 15.29 12.86 5.43
C VAL A 164 15.10 13.48 6.82
N GLY A 165 14.95 14.81 6.90
CA GLY A 165 14.77 15.50 8.18
C GLY A 165 13.50 15.05 8.91
N VAL A 166 12.38 14.89 8.21
CA VAL A 166 11.11 14.42 8.78
C VAL A 166 11.26 12.99 9.30
N PHE A 167 11.78 12.05 8.51
CA PHE A 167 11.94 10.66 8.96
C PHE A 167 12.96 10.53 10.09
N LEU A 168 14.07 11.24 10.02
CA LEU A 168 15.08 11.24 11.08
C LEU A 168 14.50 11.84 12.37
N GLY A 169 13.74 12.92 12.26
CA GLY A 169 13.04 13.54 13.39
C GLY A 169 12.02 12.58 14.00
N LEU A 170 11.18 11.95 13.18
CA LEU A 170 10.21 10.94 13.64
C LEU A 170 10.88 9.74 14.31
N ALA A 171 11.96 9.21 13.74
CA ALA A 171 12.73 8.12 14.33
C ALA A 171 13.38 8.55 15.66
N ALA A 172 13.99 9.73 15.72
CA ALA A 172 14.61 10.24 16.94
C ALA A 172 13.59 10.54 18.04
N THR A 173 12.45 11.14 17.70
CA THR A 173 11.40 11.48 18.67
C THR A 173 10.74 10.23 19.23
N SER A 174 10.39 9.28 18.35
CA SER A 174 9.78 8.01 18.78
C SER A 174 10.74 7.17 19.61
N ALA A 175 12.02 7.08 19.23
CA ALA A 175 13.05 6.44 20.03
C ALA A 175 13.24 7.15 21.38
N GLY A 176 13.37 8.48 21.38
CA GLY A 176 13.57 9.27 22.60
C GLY A 176 12.43 9.10 23.60
N ILE A 177 11.17 9.17 23.15
CA ILE A 177 10.01 8.94 24.01
C ILE A 177 10.02 7.50 24.54
N THR A 178 10.35 6.52 23.72
CA THR A 178 10.42 5.12 24.15
C THR A 178 11.51 4.90 25.20
N PHE A 179 12.71 5.46 25.01
CA PHE A 179 13.83 5.32 25.95
C PHE A 179 13.66 6.08 27.26
N ILE A 180 13.04 7.26 27.25
CA ILE A 180 12.80 8.04 28.49
C ILE A 180 11.79 7.32 29.40
N THR A 181 11.05 6.36 28.87
CA THR A 181 9.86 5.82 29.52
C THR A 181 9.82 4.30 29.60
N ALA A 182 10.90 3.66 29.18
CA ALA A 182 11.26 2.28 29.51
C ALA A 182 11.93 2.25 30.89
#